data_AF-A0A1U7CJ68-F1
#
_entry.id   AF-A0A1U7CJ68-F1
#
_cell.length_a   1.000
_cell.length_b   1.000
_cell.length_c   1.000
_cell.angle_alpha   90.00
_cell.angle_beta   90.00
_cell.angle_gamma   90.00
#
_symmetry.space_group_name_H-M   'P 1'
#
loop_
_entity.id
_entity.type
_entity.pdbx_description
1 polymer ?
#
loop_
_entity_poly.entity_id
_entity_poly.type
_entity_poly.pdbx_seq_one_letter_code
_entity_poly.pdbx_strand_id
1 'polypeptide(L)'
;MSRRRSRSWKPVVEAVEERQLLSLVTNIMMSNHQSFMNSVKARSMLGDSSSAAASAASTSGQKGFAPSQSSIALPENQGPQGINLMLSPRGAMTPLQYKKSLYTAKFVGNYTIGPGRFDSEALQVAIQGVGSTTNILHADIQLGLIVAKDPSIQNSGASVIFDRNINSNSSLGFNLASPSSDVDDHGRPNRFVSVSLDTNTSAGNFVEGYSQGVLEIKYKPNGKRTRGVLEQGTAVVTFKGQVYAPNIAFILRNANINP
;
A
#
# COMPACT_ATOMS: atom_id res chain seq x y z
N MET A 1 53.02 0.73 20.25
CA MET A 1 51.76 1.30 20.80
C MET A 1 51.09 2.16 19.72
N SER A 2 50.06 1.66 19.04
CA SER A 2 49.40 2.35 17.92
C SER A 2 48.05 2.92 18.36
N ARG A 3 47.85 4.24 18.17
CA ARG A 3 46.64 4.98 18.56
C ARG A 3 45.51 4.71 17.55
N ARG A 4 44.39 4.14 18.02
CA ARG A 4 43.15 4.00 17.25
C ARG A 4 42.51 5.37 17.00
N ARG A 5 42.37 5.75 15.73
CA ARG A 5 41.56 6.91 15.30
C ARG A 5 40.07 6.56 15.35
N SER A 6 39.29 7.41 16.01
CA SER A 6 37.83 7.39 16.04
C SER A 6 37.26 7.72 14.65
N ARG A 7 36.42 6.84 14.10
CA ARG A 7 35.61 7.13 12.89
C ARG A 7 34.28 7.72 13.34
N SER A 8 33.95 8.91 12.86
CA SER A 8 32.66 9.56 13.08
C SER A 8 31.57 8.89 12.26
N TRP A 9 30.57 8.31 12.93
CA TRP A 9 29.36 7.72 12.33
C TRP A 9 28.26 8.78 12.20
N LYS A 10 28.49 9.81 11.38
CA LYS A 10 27.40 10.70 10.98
C LYS A 10 26.94 10.30 9.58
N PRO A 11 25.68 9.88 9.38
CA PRO A 11 25.16 9.67 8.04
C PRO A 11 25.13 11.01 7.30
N VAL A 12 25.83 11.08 6.17
CA VAL A 12 25.66 12.16 5.20
C VAL A 12 24.32 11.91 4.53
N VAL A 13 23.37 12.81 4.78
CA VAL A 13 22.06 12.81 4.12
C VAL A 13 22.29 13.41 2.74
N GLU A 14 22.24 12.57 1.71
CA GLU A 14 22.22 12.98 0.32
C GLU A 14 20.95 13.83 0.08
N ALA A 15 21.10 14.91 -0.70
CA ALA A 15 19.99 15.79 -1.03
C ALA A 15 18.94 14.99 -1.81
N VAL A 16 17.75 14.85 -1.21
CA VAL A 16 16.59 14.18 -1.80
C VAL A 16 16.24 14.88 -3.12
N GLU A 17 16.22 14.12 -4.21
CA GLU A 17 15.83 14.58 -5.54
C GLU A 17 14.46 15.29 -5.52
N GLU A 18 14.30 16.26 -6.42
CA GLU A 18 13.06 17.02 -6.55
C GLU A 18 11.88 16.11 -6.93
N ARG A 19 10.79 16.20 -6.16
CA ARG A 19 9.55 15.40 -6.29
C ARG A 19 8.78 15.61 -7.60
N GLN A 20 9.36 16.26 -8.62
CA GLN A 20 8.72 16.38 -9.93
C GLN A 20 8.40 15.01 -10.54
N LEU A 21 9.23 14.00 -10.26
CA LEU A 21 9.02 12.64 -10.76
C LEU A 21 7.85 11.90 -10.07
N LEU A 22 7.65 12.13 -8.77
CA LEU A 22 6.52 11.53 -8.04
C LEU A 22 5.18 12.11 -8.51
N SER A 23 5.13 13.43 -8.76
CA SER A 23 3.96 14.12 -9.34
C SER A 23 3.61 13.60 -10.73
N LEU A 24 4.60 13.23 -11.54
CA LEU A 24 4.38 12.75 -12.89
C LEU A 24 3.76 11.35 -12.91
N VAL A 25 4.20 10.47 -11.99
CA VAL A 25 3.60 9.13 -11.82
C VAL A 25 2.16 9.22 -11.30
N THR A 26 1.84 10.15 -10.39
CA THR A 26 0.46 10.34 -9.92
C THR A 26 -0.45 10.87 -11.03
N ASN A 27 0.06 11.79 -11.86
CA ASN A 27 -0.69 12.32 -13.00
C ASN A 27 -0.97 11.23 -14.06
N ILE A 28 -0.02 10.31 -14.31
CA ILE A 28 -0.22 9.19 -15.25
C ILE A 28 -1.25 8.18 -14.70
N MET A 29 -1.25 7.90 -13.40
CA MET A 29 -2.25 7.00 -12.81
C MET A 29 -3.66 7.61 -12.81
N MET A 30 -3.79 8.91 -12.52
CA MET A 30 -5.08 9.61 -12.61
C MET A 30 -5.59 9.69 -14.05
N SER A 31 -4.73 9.94 -15.05
CA SER A 31 -5.17 9.96 -16.45
C SER A 31 -5.71 8.59 -16.90
N ASN A 32 -5.07 7.50 -16.49
CA ASN A 32 -5.53 6.14 -16.82
C ASN A 32 -6.87 5.80 -16.17
N HIS A 33 -7.12 6.26 -14.94
CA HIS A 33 -8.39 6.05 -14.26
C HIS A 33 -9.54 6.83 -14.95
N GLN A 34 -9.26 8.03 -15.45
CA GLN A 34 -10.21 8.84 -16.21
C GLN A 34 -10.51 8.22 -17.59
N SER A 35 -9.50 7.66 -18.27
CA SER A 35 -9.68 6.93 -19.53
C SER A 35 -10.52 5.66 -19.34
N PHE A 36 -10.36 4.94 -18.22
CA PHE A 36 -11.19 3.77 -17.90
C PHE A 36 -12.65 4.16 -17.66
N MET A 37 -12.90 5.19 -16.84
CA MET A 37 -14.25 5.72 -16.57
C MET A 37 -14.96 6.20 -17.86
N ASN A 38 -14.23 6.87 -18.75
CA ASN A 38 -14.78 7.30 -20.05
C ASN A 38 -15.10 6.13 -20.98
N SER A 39 -14.31 5.05 -20.95
CA SER A 39 -14.56 3.86 -21.79
C SER A 39 -15.81 3.07 -21.38
N VAL A 40 -16.11 3.02 -20.07
CA VAL A 40 -17.32 2.37 -19.54
C VAL A 40 -18.57 3.18 -19.91
N LYS A 41 -18.48 4.51 -19.87
CA LYS A 41 -19.57 5.41 -20.27
C LYS A 41 -19.88 5.35 -21.77
N ALA A 42 -18.86 5.14 -22.61
CA ALA A 42 -19.05 4.96 -24.05
C ALA A 42 -19.74 3.63 -24.42
N ARG A 43 -19.53 2.55 -23.63
CA ARG A 43 -20.19 1.26 -23.88
C ARG A 43 -21.66 1.24 -23.47
N SER A 44 -22.06 2.02 -22.47
CA SER A 44 -23.48 2.03 -22.05
C SER A 44 -24.40 2.77 -23.03
N MET A 45 -23.86 3.55 -23.97
CA MET A 45 -24.67 4.29 -24.96
C MET A 45 -24.91 3.54 -26.27
N LEU A 46 -24.29 2.38 -26.49
CA LEU A 46 -24.42 1.59 -27.72
C LEU A 46 -25.35 0.37 -27.59
N GLY A 47 -26.02 0.20 -26.45
CA GLY A 47 -26.78 -1.01 -26.13
C GLY A 47 -28.28 -1.01 -26.45
N ASP A 48 -28.87 0.09 -26.90
CA ASP A 48 -30.34 0.25 -26.85
C ASP A 48 -31.00 0.68 -28.17
N SER A 49 -30.61 0.06 -29.28
CA SER A 49 -31.19 0.35 -30.60
C SER A 49 -31.51 -0.92 -31.39
N SER A 50 -32.48 -1.71 -30.91
CA SER A 50 -33.19 -2.69 -31.75
C SER A 50 -34.47 -3.25 -31.10
N SER A 51 -35.62 -2.59 -31.23
CA SER A 51 -36.91 -3.28 -31.45
C SER A 51 -37.99 -2.35 -32.02
N ALA A 52 -38.77 -2.90 -32.95
CA ALA A 52 -39.68 -2.21 -33.86
C ALA A 52 -41.10 -1.95 -33.31
N ALA A 53 -41.85 -1.19 -34.11
CA ALA A 53 -43.17 -0.61 -33.92
C ALA A 53 -44.35 -1.59 -33.67
N ALA A 54 -45.39 -1.09 -32.97
CA ALA A 54 -46.80 -1.36 -33.26
C ALA A 54 -47.71 -0.24 -32.72
N SER A 55 -48.70 0.13 -33.53
CA SER A 55 -49.65 1.24 -33.37
C SER A 55 -50.93 0.85 -32.61
N ALA A 56 -51.55 1.78 -31.86
CA ALA A 56 -52.97 2.20 -31.95
C ALA A 56 -53.60 2.76 -30.64
N ALA A 57 -54.05 4.02 -30.75
CA ALA A 57 -55.26 4.70 -30.24
C ALA A 57 -55.82 4.55 -28.80
N SER A 58 -55.78 5.70 -28.10
CA SER A 58 -56.89 6.46 -27.47
C SER A 58 -57.56 6.04 -26.13
N THR A 59 -57.55 7.03 -25.21
CA THR A 59 -58.67 7.59 -24.41
C THR A 59 -58.68 7.39 -22.88
N SER A 60 -58.85 8.55 -22.22
CA SER A 60 -59.40 8.81 -20.88
C SER A 60 -58.59 8.48 -19.61
N GLY A 61 -58.04 9.55 -19.02
CA GLY A 61 -58.61 10.03 -17.76
C GLY A 61 -58.24 9.30 -16.47
N GLN A 62 -56.96 9.19 -16.16
CA GLN A 62 -56.50 9.08 -14.77
C GLN A 62 -55.32 10.03 -14.55
N LYS A 63 -55.41 10.85 -13.51
CA LYS A 63 -54.33 11.74 -13.04
C LYS A 63 -53.15 10.88 -12.56
N GLY A 64 -52.33 10.43 -13.50
CA GLY A 64 -51.04 9.80 -13.28
C GLY A 64 -49.98 10.86 -13.04
N PHE A 65 -49.00 10.49 -12.23
CA PHE A 65 -47.73 11.18 -12.01
C PHE A 65 -47.24 11.86 -13.31
N ALA A 66 -47.06 13.18 -13.29
CA ALA A 66 -46.43 13.91 -14.39
C ALA A 66 -44.90 13.81 -14.20
N PRO A 67 -44.17 12.99 -14.98
CA PRO A 67 -42.72 12.97 -14.88
C PRO A 67 -42.17 14.33 -15.31
N SER A 68 -41.45 15.01 -14.42
CA SER A 68 -40.70 16.20 -14.79
C SER A 68 -39.61 15.80 -15.79
N GLN A 69 -39.57 16.43 -16.97
CA GLN A 69 -38.47 16.26 -17.93
C GLN A 69 -37.18 17.00 -17.54
N SER A 70 -37.16 17.68 -16.40
CA SER A 70 -35.92 18.15 -15.78
C SER A 70 -35.29 17.00 -15.00
N SER A 71 -34.15 16.51 -15.49
CA SER A 71 -33.30 15.52 -14.82
C SER A 71 -33.10 15.85 -13.33
N ILE A 72 -33.51 14.94 -12.45
CA ILE A 72 -33.35 15.04 -10.97
C ILE A 72 -31.89 14.82 -10.51
N ALA A 73 -30.94 14.60 -11.43
CA ALA A 73 -29.53 14.53 -11.09
C ALA A 73 -28.67 15.11 -12.22
N LEU A 74 -28.52 16.44 -12.21
CA LEU A 74 -27.27 17.01 -12.72
C LEU A 74 -26.25 16.82 -11.59
N PRO A 75 -25.18 16.01 -11.77
CA PRO A 75 -24.12 15.96 -10.78
C PRO A 75 -23.52 17.36 -10.63
N GLU A 76 -23.49 17.89 -9.40
CA GLU A 76 -23.01 19.23 -9.00
C GLU A 76 -21.55 19.57 -9.37
N ASN A 77 -20.91 18.80 -10.24
CA ASN A 77 -19.47 18.86 -10.51
C ASN A 77 -19.13 19.33 -11.93
N GLN A 78 -19.63 20.49 -12.37
CA GLN A 78 -19.22 21.09 -13.66
C GLN A 78 -18.76 22.55 -13.59
N GLY A 79 -18.38 23.06 -12.41
CA GLY A 79 -17.54 24.26 -12.29
C GLY A 79 -16.05 23.90 -12.32
N PRO A 80 -15.12 24.85 -12.56
CA PRO A 80 -13.70 24.65 -12.32
C PRO A 80 -13.54 24.18 -10.87
N GLN A 81 -13.23 22.90 -10.68
CA GLN A 81 -13.05 22.38 -9.34
C GLN A 81 -11.79 23.03 -8.76
N GLY A 82 -11.96 23.77 -7.66
CA GLY A 82 -10.82 24.29 -6.92
C GLY A 82 -9.85 23.17 -6.57
N ILE A 83 -8.56 23.47 -6.54
CA ILE A 83 -7.55 22.48 -6.15
C ILE A 83 -7.78 22.12 -4.68
N ASN A 84 -8.21 20.89 -4.42
CA ASN A 84 -8.32 20.39 -3.06
C ASN A 84 -6.92 20.05 -2.53
N LEU A 85 -6.32 21.00 -1.81
CA LEU A 85 -4.99 20.86 -1.22
C LEU A 85 -4.91 19.77 -0.14
N MET A 86 -6.04 19.26 0.36
CA MET A 86 -6.08 18.10 1.27
C MET A 86 -5.84 16.78 0.51
N LEU A 87 -6.39 16.66 -0.69
CA LEU A 87 -6.21 15.48 -1.54
C LEU A 87 -4.93 15.56 -2.38
N SER A 88 -4.47 16.77 -2.68
CA SER A 88 -3.25 17.01 -3.47
C SER A 88 -2.46 18.19 -2.89
N PRO A 89 -1.82 18.01 -1.72
CA PRO A 89 -1.03 19.06 -1.09
C PRO A 89 0.11 19.51 -2.01
N ARG A 90 0.28 20.82 -2.14
CA ARG A 90 1.39 21.45 -2.88
C ARG A 90 2.42 22.02 -1.89
N GLY A 91 3.69 22.00 -2.29
CA GLY A 91 4.80 22.57 -1.53
C GLY A 91 5.58 21.56 -0.68
N ALA A 92 6.60 22.05 0.04
CA ALA A 92 7.43 21.23 0.91
C ALA A 92 6.75 20.97 2.26
N MET A 93 6.87 19.75 2.77
CA MET A 93 6.35 19.39 4.08
C MET A 93 7.11 20.13 5.19
N THR A 94 6.40 20.73 6.14
CA THR A 94 7.05 21.38 7.30
C THR A 94 7.76 20.35 8.17
N PRO A 95 8.82 20.71 8.94
CA PRO A 95 9.50 19.75 9.81
C PRO A 95 8.59 19.05 10.83
N LEU A 96 7.55 19.76 11.30
CA LEU A 96 6.53 19.18 12.18
C LEU A 96 5.69 18.13 11.44
N GLN A 97 5.22 18.47 10.24
CA GLN A 97 4.41 17.54 9.44
C GLN A 97 5.23 16.34 8.98
N TYR A 98 6.51 16.53 8.69
CA TYR A 98 7.45 15.46 8.40
C TYR A 98 7.55 14.49 9.57
N LYS A 99 7.75 14.98 10.79
CA LYS A 99 7.78 14.14 11.99
C LYS A 99 6.48 13.38 12.22
N LYS A 100 5.32 13.97 11.91
CA LYS A 100 4.02 13.28 11.99
C LYS A 100 3.85 12.20 10.92
N SER A 101 4.40 12.42 9.73
CA SER A 101 4.38 11.44 8.63
C SER A 101 5.29 10.23 8.87
N LEU A 102 6.22 10.31 9.84
CA LEU A 102 7.10 9.21 10.18
C LEU A 102 6.29 8.05 10.78
N TYR A 103 6.27 6.97 10.02
CA TYR A 103 5.65 5.72 10.41
C TYR A 103 6.73 4.75 10.87
N THR A 104 6.52 4.18 12.04
CA THR A 104 7.36 3.10 12.57
C THR A 104 6.46 1.95 12.98
N ALA A 105 6.86 0.74 12.60
CA ALA A 105 6.21 -0.47 13.05
C ALA A 105 7.24 -1.52 13.47
N LYS A 106 6.89 -2.28 14.51
CA LYS A 106 7.75 -3.33 15.05
C LYS A 106 6.91 -4.54 15.40
N PHE A 107 7.31 -5.68 14.87
CA PHE A 107 6.63 -6.96 15.08
C PHE A 107 7.62 -8.02 15.50
N VAL A 108 7.14 -8.96 16.31
CA VAL A 108 7.89 -10.15 16.71
C VAL A 108 7.01 -11.36 16.47
N GLY A 109 7.56 -12.41 15.88
CA GLY A 109 6.83 -13.64 15.68
C GLY A 109 7.64 -14.72 15.02
N ASN A 110 6.96 -15.77 14.56
CA ASN A 110 7.61 -16.94 14.00
C ASN A 110 7.94 -16.73 12.52
N TYR A 111 9.07 -17.29 12.09
CA TYR A 111 9.36 -17.46 10.68
C TYR A 111 9.60 -18.93 10.35
N THR A 112 9.33 -19.29 9.10
CA THR A 112 9.68 -20.56 8.50
C THR A 112 10.30 -20.32 7.13
N ILE A 113 11.26 -21.18 6.77
CA ILE A 113 11.93 -21.17 5.48
C ILE A 113 11.71 -22.51 4.81
N GLY A 114 11.13 -22.48 3.63
CA GLY A 114 10.94 -23.65 2.78
C GLY A 114 11.78 -23.58 1.50
N PRO A 115 11.86 -24.68 0.75
CA PRO A 115 12.39 -24.64 -0.61
C PRO A 115 11.54 -23.72 -1.50
N GLY A 116 12.14 -23.21 -2.58
CA GLY A 116 11.40 -22.55 -3.66
C GLY A 116 10.25 -23.43 -4.18
N ARG A 117 9.13 -22.82 -4.54
CA ARG A 117 8.01 -23.51 -5.23
C ARG A 117 8.22 -23.53 -6.73
N PHE A 118 8.93 -22.54 -7.27
CA PHE A 118 9.29 -22.45 -8.68
C PHE A 118 10.79 -22.64 -8.87
N ASP A 119 11.19 -23.02 -10.08
CA ASP A 119 12.58 -23.22 -10.48
C ASP A 119 13.43 -21.94 -10.44
N SER A 120 12.77 -20.78 -10.55
CA SER A 120 13.33 -19.45 -10.37
C SER A 120 13.54 -19.04 -8.90
N GLU A 121 13.03 -19.82 -7.94
CA GLU A 121 13.10 -19.51 -6.51
C GLU A 121 14.14 -20.40 -5.82
N ALA A 122 15.04 -19.78 -5.07
CA ALA A 122 15.94 -20.50 -4.18
C ALA A 122 15.23 -20.91 -2.89
N LEU A 123 14.51 -19.96 -2.27
CA LEU A 123 13.91 -20.12 -0.95
C LEU A 123 12.59 -19.35 -0.85
N GLN A 124 11.69 -19.85 -0.01
CA GLN A 124 10.51 -19.11 0.44
C GLN A 124 10.59 -18.86 1.94
N VAL A 125 10.29 -17.64 2.34
CA VAL A 125 10.24 -17.25 3.75
C VAL A 125 8.82 -16.80 4.07
N ALA A 126 8.23 -17.39 5.11
CA ALA A 126 6.97 -16.93 5.67
C ALA A 126 7.23 -16.40 7.09
N ILE A 127 6.69 -15.23 7.40
CA ILE A 127 6.77 -14.64 8.74
C ILE A 127 5.38 -14.24 9.19
N GLN A 128 5.03 -14.60 10.41
CA GLN A 128 3.82 -14.15 11.08
C GLN A 128 4.19 -13.60 12.44
N GLY A 129 3.73 -12.39 12.75
CA GLY A 129 4.08 -11.75 14.01
C GLY A 129 3.03 -10.80 14.52
N VAL A 130 3.24 -10.38 15.75
CA VAL A 130 2.35 -9.48 16.48
C VAL A 130 3.16 -8.28 16.94
N GLY A 131 2.53 -7.12 17.03
CA GLY A 131 3.26 -5.90 17.34
C GLY A 131 2.39 -4.66 17.37
N SER A 132 3.07 -3.53 17.16
CA SER A 132 2.45 -2.22 17.17
C SER A 132 3.07 -1.34 16.08
N THR A 133 2.30 -0.36 15.67
CA THR A 133 2.73 0.69 14.75
C THR A 133 2.51 2.04 15.43
N THR A 134 2.98 3.12 14.83
CA THR A 134 2.71 4.47 15.34
C THR A 134 1.22 4.78 15.44
N ASN A 135 0.38 4.12 14.63
CA ASN A 135 -1.05 4.43 14.53
C ASN A 135 -1.96 3.25 14.88
N ILE A 136 -1.41 2.06 15.11
CA ILE A 136 -2.14 0.84 15.45
C ILE A 136 -1.49 0.23 16.69
N LEU A 137 -2.21 0.25 17.82
CA LEU A 137 -1.69 -0.24 19.10
C LEU A 137 -1.46 -1.76 19.08
N HIS A 138 -2.38 -2.50 18.48
CA HIS A 138 -2.34 -3.96 18.39
C HIS A 138 -2.51 -4.36 16.95
N ALA A 139 -1.42 -4.80 16.34
CA ALA A 139 -1.38 -5.19 14.95
C ALA A 139 -0.78 -6.58 14.77
N ASP A 140 -1.26 -7.27 13.75
CA ASP A 140 -0.65 -8.47 13.23
C ASP A 140 0.09 -8.15 11.94
N ILE A 141 1.15 -8.90 11.66
CA ILE A 141 1.84 -8.84 10.38
C ILE A 141 1.95 -10.22 9.78
N GLN A 142 1.74 -10.30 8.47
CA GLN A 142 2.05 -11.47 7.66
C GLN A 142 2.98 -11.05 6.53
N LEU A 143 4.07 -11.79 6.36
CA LEU A 143 5.10 -11.57 5.35
C LEU A 143 5.31 -12.86 4.55
N GLY A 144 5.31 -12.75 3.24
CA GLY A 144 5.77 -13.79 2.32
C GLY A 144 6.90 -13.24 1.46
N LEU A 145 8.08 -13.84 1.53
CA LEU A 145 9.26 -13.41 0.81
C LEU A 145 9.80 -14.56 -0.05
N ILE A 146 10.43 -14.18 -1.16
CA ILE A 146 11.04 -15.08 -2.13
C ILE A 146 12.48 -14.63 -2.33
N VAL A 147 13.39 -15.59 -2.27
CA VAL A 147 14.78 -15.41 -2.69
C VAL A 147 14.90 -15.91 -4.11
N ALA A 148 15.29 -15.03 -5.04
CA ALA A 148 15.51 -15.42 -6.41
C ALA A 148 16.73 -16.35 -6.50
N LYS A 149 16.65 -17.39 -7.33
CA LYS A 149 17.78 -18.29 -7.61
C LYS A 149 18.84 -17.61 -8.48
N ASP A 150 18.40 -16.73 -9.39
CA ASP A 150 19.28 -15.90 -10.20
C ASP A 150 19.68 -14.64 -9.41
N PRO A 151 20.98 -14.42 -9.14
CA PRO A 151 21.46 -13.27 -8.38
C PRO A 151 21.30 -11.93 -9.11
N SER A 152 21.00 -11.93 -10.42
CA SER A 152 20.71 -10.71 -11.18
C SER A 152 19.29 -10.19 -10.93
N ILE A 153 18.42 -11.02 -10.35
CA ILE A 153 17.03 -10.68 -10.05
C ILE A 153 16.94 -10.25 -8.57
N GLN A 154 16.10 -9.25 -8.30
CA GLN A 154 15.82 -8.78 -6.95
C GLN A 154 15.08 -9.85 -6.13
N ASN A 155 15.37 -9.88 -4.82
CA ASN A 155 14.48 -10.59 -3.90
C ASN A 155 13.17 -9.80 -3.79
N SER A 156 12.08 -10.51 -3.63
CA SER A 156 10.75 -9.93 -3.63
C SER A 156 9.91 -10.47 -2.50
N GLY A 157 8.82 -9.79 -2.21
CA GLY A 157 7.84 -10.27 -1.27
C GLY A 157 6.62 -9.38 -1.19
N ALA A 158 5.68 -9.83 -0.38
CA ALA A 158 4.52 -9.07 0.01
C ALA A 158 4.36 -9.12 1.52
N SER A 159 3.76 -8.08 2.07
CA SER A 159 3.41 -8.05 3.48
C SER A 159 2.08 -7.38 3.71
N VAL A 160 1.40 -7.77 4.77
CA VAL A 160 0.18 -7.11 5.22
C VAL A 160 0.24 -6.90 6.72
N ILE A 161 -0.03 -5.67 7.16
CA ILE A 161 -0.26 -5.32 8.56
C ILE A 161 -1.77 -5.22 8.76
N PHE A 162 -2.30 -5.96 9.73
CA PHE A 162 -3.71 -5.95 10.09
C PHE A 162 -3.90 -5.25 11.44
N ASP A 163 -4.86 -4.34 11.52
CA ASP A 163 -5.36 -3.85 12.80
C ASP A 163 -6.23 -4.91 13.46
N ARG A 164 -5.96 -5.23 14.73
CA ARG A 164 -6.78 -6.15 15.53
C ARG A 164 -8.10 -5.52 15.99
N ASN A 165 -8.27 -4.21 15.83
CA ASN A 165 -9.51 -3.53 16.14
C ASN A 165 -10.60 -3.89 15.10
N ILE A 166 -11.59 -4.64 15.54
CA ILE A 166 -12.71 -5.08 14.69
C ILE A 166 -13.50 -3.91 14.07
N ASN A 167 -13.47 -2.73 14.69
CA ASN A 167 -14.21 -1.57 14.21
C ASN A 167 -13.50 -0.81 13.08
N SER A 168 -12.17 -0.89 13.01
CA SER A 168 -11.40 -0.19 11.96
C SER A 168 -11.19 -1.07 10.73
N ASN A 169 -11.10 -2.39 10.93
CA ASN A 169 -10.82 -3.39 9.89
C ASN A 169 -9.75 -2.94 8.88
N SER A 170 -8.73 -2.22 9.36
CA SER A 170 -7.74 -1.58 8.51
C SER A 170 -6.61 -2.54 8.21
N SER A 171 -6.20 -2.60 6.94
CA SER A 171 -5.03 -3.36 6.50
C SER A 171 -4.09 -2.47 5.70
N LEU A 172 -2.78 -2.63 5.90
CA LEU A 172 -1.74 -2.02 5.07
C LEU A 172 -1.02 -3.12 4.32
N GLY A 173 -1.25 -3.21 3.00
CA GLY A 173 -0.52 -4.09 2.11
C GLY A 173 0.74 -3.40 1.59
N PHE A 174 1.84 -4.12 1.52
CA PHE A 174 3.08 -3.65 0.90
C PHE A 174 3.63 -4.64 -0.10
N ASN A 175 4.12 -4.12 -1.21
CA ASN A 175 5.05 -4.80 -2.09
C ASN A 175 6.48 -4.53 -1.62
N LEU A 176 7.28 -5.59 -1.56
CA LEU A 176 8.64 -5.56 -1.06
C LEU A 176 9.60 -5.94 -2.18
N ALA A 177 10.66 -5.15 -2.36
CA ALA A 177 11.78 -5.51 -3.22
C ALA A 177 13.12 -5.13 -2.56
N SER A 178 14.11 -5.99 -2.74
CA SER A 178 15.48 -5.75 -2.31
C SER A 178 16.49 -6.28 -3.32
N PRO A 179 17.68 -5.69 -3.39
CA PRO A 179 18.82 -6.33 -4.07
C PRO A 179 19.01 -7.76 -3.58
N SER A 180 19.51 -8.63 -4.46
CA SER A 180 19.86 -10.02 -4.13
C SER A 180 20.96 -10.09 -3.06
N SER A 181 21.79 -9.05 -2.94
CA SER A 181 22.85 -8.91 -1.94
C SER A 181 22.35 -8.56 -0.54
N ASP A 182 21.11 -8.10 -0.37
CA ASP A 182 20.54 -7.70 0.93
C ASP A 182 20.04 -8.92 1.71
N VAL A 183 20.96 -9.84 1.94
CA VAL A 183 20.76 -11.07 2.69
C VAL A 183 21.67 -11.10 3.92
N ASP A 184 21.31 -11.90 4.90
CA ASP A 184 22.21 -12.21 6.01
C ASP A 184 23.22 -13.32 5.68
N ASP A 185 24.07 -13.67 6.63
CA ASP A 185 25.11 -14.70 6.47
C ASP A 185 24.55 -16.10 6.12
N HIS A 186 23.23 -16.31 6.22
CA HIS A 186 22.54 -17.55 5.87
C HIS A 186 21.79 -17.45 4.52
N GLY A 187 21.96 -16.35 3.78
CA GLY A 187 21.32 -16.13 2.48
C GLY A 187 19.84 -15.71 2.58
N ARG A 188 19.39 -15.24 3.75
CA ARG A 188 17.98 -14.84 3.96
C ARG A 188 17.82 -13.33 3.80
N PRO A 189 16.79 -12.84 3.11
CA PRO A 189 16.54 -11.41 2.97
C PRO A 189 16.37 -10.77 4.34
N ASN A 190 17.19 -9.75 4.63
CA ASN A 190 17.20 -9.07 5.94
C ASN A 190 16.85 -7.59 5.83
N ARG A 191 16.77 -7.03 4.62
CA ARG A 191 16.48 -5.62 4.38
C ARG A 191 15.78 -5.42 3.05
N PHE A 192 14.72 -4.64 3.05
CA PHE A 192 13.99 -4.20 1.86
C PHE A 192 13.99 -2.69 1.82
N VAL A 193 14.64 -2.13 0.81
CA VAL A 193 14.76 -0.67 0.60
C VAL A 193 13.63 -0.11 -0.27
N SER A 194 12.96 -0.97 -1.03
CA SER A 194 11.77 -0.62 -1.80
C SER A 194 10.55 -1.26 -1.12
N VAL A 195 9.90 -0.46 -0.27
CA VAL A 195 8.60 -0.79 0.33
C VAL A 195 7.58 0.17 -0.23
N SER A 196 6.68 -0.33 -1.08
CA SER A 196 5.59 0.45 -1.67
C SER A 196 4.25 -0.09 -1.23
N LEU A 197 3.26 0.78 -1.11
CA LEU A 197 1.91 0.35 -0.72
C LEU A 197 1.27 -0.42 -1.88
N ASP A 198 0.66 -1.56 -1.58
CA ASP A 198 -0.24 -2.24 -2.50
C ASP A 198 -1.68 -1.81 -2.23
N THR A 199 -2.25 -1.04 -3.15
CA THR A 199 -3.62 -0.54 -3.06
C THR A 199 -4.66 -1.65 -3.17
N ASN A 200 -4.33 -2.79 -3.77
CA ASN A 200 -5.27 -3.91 -3.91
C ASN A 200 -5.43 -4.71 -2.61
N THR A 201 -4.40 -4.69 -1.75
CA THR A 201 -4.36 -5.44 -0.49
C THR A 201 -4.64 -4.53 0.73
N SER A 202 -4.50 -3.21 0.57
CA SER A 202 -4.77 -2.24 1.62
C SER A 202 -6.27 -1.94 1.75
N ALA A 203 -6.75 -1.78 2.98
CA ALA A 203 -8.17 -1.56 3.28
C ALA A 203 -8.38 -0.54 4.41
N GLY A 204 -9.63 -0.09 4.56
CA GLY A 204 -10.04 0.88 5.56
C GLY A 204 -9.37 2.24 5.33
N ASN A 205 -8.61 2.72 6.32
CA ASN A 205 -7.92 4.00 6.25
C ASN A 205 -6.83 4.08 5.19
N PHE A 206 -6.28 2.96 4.76
CA PHE A 206 -5.08 2.94 3.93
C PHE A 206 -5.38 2.72 2.44
N VAL A 207 -6.66 2.73 2.06
CA VAL A 207 -7.07 2.75 0.65
C VAL A 207 -6.52 4.01 -0.01
N GLU A 208 -5.94 3.86 -1.20
CA GLU A 208 -5.27 4.94 -1.96
C GLU A 208 -4.09 5.62 -1.22
N GLY A 209 -3.57 4.96 -0.19
CA GLY A 209 -2.40 5.46 0.51
C GLY A 209 -1.13 5.39 -0.33
N TYR A 210 -0.12 6.13 0.12
CA TYR A 210 1.26 6.03 -0.37
C TYR A 210 2.16 5.62 0.79
N SER A 211 3.15 4.77 0.50
CA SER A 211 4.20 4.48 1.46
C SER A 211 5.57 4.42 0.81
N GLN A 212 6.58 4.80 1.59
CA GLN A 212 7.99 4.67 1.24
C GLN A 212 8.76 4.41 2.52
N GLY A 213 9.68 3.44 2.53
CA GLY A 213 10.49 3.19 3.70
C GLY A 213 11.41 2.01 3.55
N VAL A 214 11.98 1.60 4.68
CA VAL A 214 12.85 0.45 4.80
C VAL A 214 12.21 -0.55 5.76
N LEU A 215 12.14 -1.80 5.33
CA LEU A 215 11.77 -2.93 6.18
C LEU A 215 13.04 -3.73 6.50
N GLU A 216 13.31 -3.93 7.79
CA GLU A 216 14.42 -4.71 8.30
C GLU A 216 13.90 -5.96 9.00
N ILE A 217 14.59 -7.08 8.82
CA ILE A 217 14.26 -8.36 9.43
C ILE A 217 15.48 -8.88 10.18
N LYS A 218 15.29 -9.21 11.46
CA LYS A 218 16.30 -9.88 12.26
C LYS A 218 15.82 -11.26 12.66
N TYR A 219 16.52 -12.29 12.20
CA TYR A 219 16.21 -13.68 12.48
C TYR A 219 16.91 -14.19 13.74
N LYS A 220 16.21 -15.02 14.50
CA LYS A 220 16.71 -15.77 15.65
C LYS A 220 16.32 -17.24 15.48
N PRO A 221 17.22 -18.08 14.94
CA PRO A 221 16.96 -19.51 14.76
C PRO A 221 16.72 -20.20 16.10
N ASN A 222 15.78 -21.14 16.18
CA ASN A 222 15.48 -21.87 17.41
C ASN A 222 16.12 -23.28 17.47
N GLY A 223 16.88 -23.67 16.45
CA GLY A 223 17.56 -24.96 16.33
C GLY A 223 16.65 -26.17 16.09
N LYS A 224 15.34 -26.03 16.22
CA LYS A 224 14.35 -27.09 15.98
C LYS A 224 13.79 -26.94 14.56
N ARG A 225 13.65 -28.03 13.81
CA ARG A 225 13.08 -28.00 12.47
C ARG A 225 11.85 -28.89 12.38
N THR A 226 10.78 -28.36 11.80
CA THR A 226 9.60 -29.15 11.44
C THR A 226 9.88 -29.85 10.10
N ARG A 227 9.25 -31.00 9.85
CA ARG A 227 9.42 -31.72 8.57
C ARG A 227 9.05 -30.82 7.39
N GLY A 228 9.91 -30.75 6.37
CA GLY A 228 9.71 -29.91 5.18
C GLY A 228 10.14 -28.45 5.34
N VAL A 229 10.63 -28.05 6.51
CA VAL A 229 11.13 -26.70 6.80
C VAL A 229 12.66 -26.73 6.86
N LEU A 230 13.31 -25.93 6.03
CA LEU A 230 14.77 -25.78 6.00
C LEU A 230 15.27 -25.10 7.28
N GLU A 231 14.54 -24.07 7.72
CA GLU A 231 14.86 -23.31 8.93
C GLU A 231 13.62 -22.65 9.54
N GLN A 232 13.60 -22.49 10.85
CA GLN A 232 12.54 -21.77 11.55
C GLN A 232 13.06 -21.14 12.84
N GLY A 233 12.30 -20.18 13.36
CA GLY A 233 12.65 -19.48 14.57
C GLY A 233 11.78 -18.26 14.79
N THR A 234 12.34 -17.26 15.46
CA THR A 234 11.69 -15.97 15.70
C THR A 234 12.29 -14.89 14.83
N ALA A 235 11.46 -14.08 14.18
CA ALA A 235 11.87 -12.90 13.43
C ALA A 235 11.40 -11.63 14.14
N VAL A 236 12.22 -10.60 14.11
CA VAL A 236 11.86 -9.23 14.50
C VAL A 236 11.81 -8.41 13.22
N VAL A 237 10.60 -7.98 12.84
CA VAL A 237 10.36 -7.15 11.66
C VAL A 237 10.23 -5.71 12.11
N THR A 238 10.99 -4.81 11.50
CA THR A 238 10.93 -3.37 11.78
C THR A 238 10.74 -2.63 10.47
N PHE A 239 9.66 -1.85 10.37
CA PHE A 239 9.45 -0.94 9.26
C PHE A 239 9.63 0.50 9.75
N LYS A 240 10.39 1.28 8.99
CA LYS A 240 10.58 2.71 9.21
C LYS A 240 10.41 3.43 7.89
N GLY A 241 9.50 4.38 7.84
CA GLY A 241 9.20 5.07 6.60
C GLY A 241 8.20 6.19 6.77
N GLN A 242 7.54 6.51 5.68
CA GLN A 242 6.40 7.40 5.59
C GLN A 242 5.21 6.59 5.12
N VAL A 243 4.07 6.82 5.77
CA VAL A 243 2.77 6.31 5.30
C VAL A 243 1.85 7.51 5.25
N TYR A 244 1.34 7.80 4.07
CA TYR A 244 0.35 8.83 3.82
C TYR A 244 -0.94 8.17 3.38
N ALA A 245 -2.05 8.51 4.03
CA ALA A 245 -3.36 7.97 3.72
C ALA A 245 -4.34 9.14 3.62
N PRO A 246 -4.79 9.53 2.42
CA PRO A 246 -5.65 10.69 2.26
C PRO A 246 -7.09 10.42 2.71
N ASN A 247 -7.45 9.17 3.02
CA ASN A 247 -8.80 8.80 3.35
C ASN A 247 -9.21 9.33 4.74
N ILE A 248 -10.20 10.23 4.75
CA ILE A 248 -10.78 10.81 5.97
C ILE A 248 -11.99 10.01 6.49
N ALA A 249 -12.47 9.01 5.75
CA ALA A 249 -13.69 8.28 6.10
C ALA A 249 -13.60 7.53 7.44
N PHE A 250 -12.39 7.19 7.89
CA PHE A 250 -12.17 6.52 9.17
C PHE A 250 -11.04 7.17 9.98
N ILE A 251 -10.94 8.51 10.03
CA ILE A 251 -10.06 9.18 11.00
C ILE A 251 -10.36 8.59 12.37
N LEU A 252 -9.48 7.70 12.84
CA LEU A 252 -9.66 7.06 14.13
C LEU A 252 -9.56 8.20 15.14
N ARG A 253 -10.43 8.23 16.16
CA ARG A 253 -10.40 9.25 17.22
C ARG A 253 -9.00 9.42 17.87
N ASN A 254 -8.12 8.43 17.69
CA ASN A 254 -6.75 8.40 18.21
C ASN A 254 -5.65 8.25 17.14
N ALA A 255 -5.96 8.19 15.83
CA ALA A 255 -4.92 8.11 14.81
C ALA A 255 -4.59 9.51 14.30
N ASN A 256 -3.36 9.95 14.58
CA ASN A 256 -2.80 11.19 14.05
C ASN A 256 -2.33 10.99 12.59
N ILE A 257 -3.08 10.20 11.80
CA ILE A 257 -2.75 9.86 10.40
C ILE A 257 -3.00 11.05 9.47
N ASN A 258 -3.85 12.01 9.85
CA ASN A 258 -4.04 13.29 9.17
C ASN A 258 -4.42 14.40 10.17
N PRO A 259 -3.83 15.60 10.10
CA PRO A 259 -4.55 16.86 10.29
C PRO A 259 -5.37 17.23 9.04
#